data_AF-A0A497M080-F1
#
_entry.id   AF-A0A497M080-F1
#
_cell.length_a   1.000
_cell.length_b   1.000
_cell.length_c   1.000
_cell.angle_alpha   90.00
_cell.angle_beta   90.00
_cell.angle_gamma   90.00
#
_symmetry.space_group_name_H-M   'P 1'
#
loop_
_entity.id
_entity.type
_entity.pdbx_description
1 polymer ?
#
loop_
_entity_poly.entity_id
_entity_poly.type
_entity_poly.pdbx_seq_one_letter_code
_entity_poly.pdbx_strand_id
1 'polypeptide(L)'
;MIPKPTEDTITSLLVKELEKRNVKSQMFPTIKTPSGLRKPDIWCCNAGVYPVEAKFREADLINAIEKVQNEYLKWYDVLGIKGGFAILYPKKLSTPLRPDVVSELAYKLKFKLIAMFPPKDKRNFTVYEGTLPEIADILAEHILTPPEYVEPSPEYIIEALRKAAMYITTTLKYLSGKDFEAIFHGKDVFESILQYGERERPVEALRLASAYLLINQLLFYHVLSRHSPDRFPEIDTNKIKRPSDLNDYFKIVLGVNYRTIFSYDVASYIPPGFTEQVKLVINVIKGLAPEKIGGDLLGTIFHDLVPFDERKKFAAFYTNVLAAELLAWLSIEDAEAKVADFAVGSGGLLVAAYRRKRHL
;
A
#
# COMPACT_ATOMS: atom_id res chain seq x y z
N MET A 1 -17.04 -3.78 12.60
CA MET A 1 -18.04 -3.10 11.76
C MET A 1 -18.63 -1.96 12.56
N ILE A 2 -18.82 -0.80 11.96
CA ILE A 2 -19.49 0.33 12.62
C ILE A 2 -20.99 -0.01 12.72
N PRO A 3 -21.68 0.32 13.83
CA PRO A 3 -23.12 0.15 13.92
C PRO A 3 -23.82 0.99 12.85
N LYS A 4 -24.73 0.38 12.10
CA LYS A 4 -25.46 1.08 11.01
C LYS A 4 -26.13 2.40 11.43
N PRO A 5 -26.77 2.52 12.60
CA PRO A 5 -27.30 3.81 13.04
C PRO A 5 -26.23 4.89 13.23
N THR A 6 -25.03 4.50 13.69
CA THR A 6 -23.88 5.41 13.84
C THR A 6 -23.36 5.86 12.47
N GLU A 7 -23.20 4.92 11.54
CA GLU A 7 -22.81 5.16 10.14
C GLU A 7 -23.79 6.12 9.44
N ASP A 8 -25.09 5.82 9.50
CA ASP A 8 -26.13 6.64 8.88
C ASP A 8 -26.17 8.06 9.48
N THR A 9 -25.99 8.19 10.81
CA THR A 9 -25.96 9.48 11.49
C THR A 9 -24.75 10.32 11.06
N ILE A 10 -23.55 9.74 11.05
CA ILE A 10 -22.33 10.47 10.69
C ILE A 10 -22.29 10.81 9.21
N THR A 11 -22.77 9.90 8.34
CA THR A 11 -22.94 10.17 6.91
C THR A 11 -23.88 11.34 6.70
N SER A 12 -25.02 11.37 7.39
CA SER A 12 -25.97 12.49 7.30
C SER A 12 -25.36 13.82 7.77
N LEU A 13 -24.62 13.81 8.88
CA LEU A 13 -23.95 15.01 9.40
C LEU A 13 -22.87 15.49 8.42
N LEU A 14 -22.08 14.58 7.85
CA LEU A 14 -21.04 14.94 6.89
C LEU A 14 -21.62 15.55 5.62
N VAL A 15 -22.70 14.99 5.08
CA VAL A 15 -23.40 15.57 3.92
C VAL A 15 -23.84 17.00 4.22
N LYS A 16 -24.43 17.26 5.40
CA LYS A 16 -24.80 18.63 5.81
C LYS A 16 -23.60 19.57 5.89
N GLU A 17 -22.47 19.10 6.43
CA GLU A 17 -21.23 19.90 6.49
C GLU A 17 -20.64 20.18 5.10
N LEU A 18 -20.74 19.23 4.17
CA LEU A 18 -20.31 19.39 2.78
C LEU A 18 -21.22 20.36 2.01
N GLU A 19 -22.54 20.27 2.20
CA GLU A 19 -23.51 21.18 1.57
C GLU A 19 -23.32 22.63 2.04
N LYS A 20 -23.02 22.86 3.33
CA LYS A 20 -22.65 24.19 3.85
C LYS A 20 -21.43 24.79 3.13
N ARG A 21 -20.56 23.95 2.57
CA ARG A 21 -19.36 24.34 1.81
C ARG A 21 -19.61 24.37 0.30
N ASN A 22 -20.86 24.25 -0.15
CA ASN A 22 -21.28 24.22 -1.56
C ASN A 22 -20.85 22.96 -2.34
N VAL A 23 -20.52 21.87 -1.64
CA VAL A 23 -20.28 20.58 -2.28
C VAL A 23 -21.62 19.93 -2.61
N LYS A 24 -21.82 19.54 -3.87
CA LYS A 24 -23.01 18.78 -4.29
C LYS A 24 -22.82 17.33 -3.88
N SER A 25 -23.54 16.90 -2.85
CA SER A 25 -23.40 15.59 -2.24
C SER A 25 -24.71 14.81 -2.34
N GLN A 26 -24.64 13.54 -2.72
CA GLN A 26 -25.77 12.62 -2.67
C GLN A 26 -25.48 11.51 -1.66
N MET A 27 -26.38 11.31 -0.71
CA MET A 27 -26.29 10.27 0.31
C MET A 27 -26.83 8.92 -0.20
N PHE A 28 -26.09 7.83 0.04
CA PHE A 28 -26.43 6.45 -0.34
C PHE A 28 -26.94 6.23 -1.78
N PRO A 29 -26.31 6.81 -2.83
CA PRO A 29 -26.74 6.57 -4.19
C PRO A 29 -26.47 5.14 -4.61
N THR A 30 -27.17 4.70 -5.66
CA THR A 30 -26.83 3.47 -6.37
C THR A 30 -26.16 3.83 -7.69
N ILE A 31 -24.92 3.41 -7.86
CA ILE A 31 -24.15 3.63 -9.08
C ILE A 31 -23.95 2.29 -9.82
N LYS A 32 -23.87 2.36 -11.14
CA LYS A 32 -23.56 1.19 -11.97
C LYS A 32 -22.08 1.24 -12.37
N THR A 33 -21.32 0.23 -11.99
CA THR A 33 -19.94 0.04 -12.44
C THR A 33 -19.86 -1.15 -13.40
N PRO A 34 -18.77 -1.30 -14.16
CA PRO A 34 -18.56 -2.50 -14.99
C PRO A 34 -18.59 -3.82 -14.19
N SER A 35 -18.34 -3.77 -12.87
CA SER A 35 -18.43 -4.92 -11.95
C SER A 35 -19.77 -5.04 -11.23
N GLY A 36 -20.81 -4.31 -11.66
CA GLY A 36 -22.17 -4.37 -11.12
C GLY A 36 -22.59 -3.11 -10.35
N LEU A 37 -23.70 -3.21 -9.60
CA LEU A 37 -24.19 -2.10 -8.79
C LEU A 37 -23.31 -1.90 -7.55
N ARG A 38 -23.04 -0.64 -7.21
CA ARG A 38 -22.34 -0.23 -5.99
C ARG A 38 -23.11 0.89 -5.29
N LYS A 39 -22.90 1.00 -3.99
CA LYS A 39 -23.59 1.97 -3.11
C LYS A 39 -22.55 2.65 -2.21
N PRO A 40 -21.89 3.71 -2.68
CA PRO A 40 -21.05 4.53 -1.80
C PRO A 40 -21.94 5.21 -0.75
N ASP A 41 -21.33 5.60 0.36
CA ASP A 41 -22.08 6.25 1.44
C ASP A 41 -22.40 7.71 1.06
N ILE A 42 -21.47 8.37 0.38
CA ILE A 42 -21.68 9.70 -0.23
C ILE A 42 -21.08 9.71 -1.64
N TRP A 43 -21.75 10.40 -2.56
CA TRP A 43 -21.26 10.67 -3.90
C TRP A 43 -21.25 12.17 -4.14
N CYS A 44 -20.06 12.73 -4.36
CA CYS A 44 -19.89 14.16 -4.55
C CYS A 44 -19.61 14.50 -6.01
N CYS A 45 -20.25 15.55 -6.53
CA CYS A 45 -20.21 15.94 -7.95
C CYS A 45 -19.95 17.46 -8.12
N ASN A 46 -18.68 17.86 -8.24
CA ASN A 46 -18.29 19.24 -8.55
C ASN A 46 -17.21 19.29 -9.64
N ALA A 47 -15.93 19.44 -9.30
CA ALA A 47 -14.81 19.45 -10.26
C ALA A 47 -14.55 18.07 -10.90
N GLY A 48 -15.35 17.07 -10.52
CA GLY A 48 -15.27 15.68 -10.91
C GLY A 48 -16.22 14.87 -10.06
N VAL A 49 -16.07 13.55 -10.14
CA VAL A 49 -16.81 12.60 -9.34
C VAL A 49 -15.94 12.05 -8.22
N TYR A 50 -16.48 12.04 -7.00
CA TYR A 50 -15.77 11.62 -5.80
C TYR A 50 -16.65 10.74 -4.90
N PRO A 51 -16.50 9.41 -4.93
CA PRO A 51 -17.10 8.53 -3.93
C PRO A 51 -16.43 8.70 -2.57
N VAL A 52 -17.26 8.66 -1.52
CA VAL A 52 -16.84 8.64 -0.12
C VAL A 52 -17.44 7.43 0.57
N GLU A 53 -16.59 6.64 1.23
CA GLU A 53 -16.96 5.50 2.06
C GLU A 53 -16.76 5.86 3.54
N ALA A 54 -17.83 5.95 4.31
CA ALA A 54 -17.83 6.40 5.68
C ALA A 54 -18.33 5.30 6.63
N LYS A 55 -17.65 4.14 6.66
CA LYS A 55 -18.08 2.99 7.49
C LYS A 55 -16.97 2.15 8.10
N PHE A 56 -15.74 2.65 8.09
CA PHE A 56 -14.58 1.88 8.51
C PHE A 56 -14.15 2.22 9.92
N ARG A 57 -13.59 1.27 10.67
CA ARG A 57 -12.87 1.57 11.91
C ARG A 57 -11.45 1.98 11.58
N GLU A 58 -10.76 2.66 12.50
CA GLU A 58 -9.31 2.90 12.39
C GLU A 58 -8.49 1.63 12.09
N ALA A 59 -8.91 0.49 12.64
CA ALA A 59 -8.26 -0.80 12.39
C ALA A 59 -8.44 -1.32 10.94
N ASP A 60 -9.45 -0.84 10.21
CA ASP A 60 -9.87 -1.35 8.90
C ASP A 60 -9.16 -0.68 7.71
N LEU A 61 -8.02 0.01 7.93
CA LEU A 61 -7.23 0.74 6.91
C LEU A 61 -7.12 0.03 5.56
N ILE A 62 -6.67 -1.23 5.53
CA ILE A 62 -6.48 -1.99 4.29
C ILE A 62 -7.79 -2.31 3.56
N ASN A 63 -8.87 -2.54 4.32
CA ASN A 63 -10.18 -2.85 3.75
C ASN A 63 -10.79 -1.58 3.13
N ALA A 64 -10.52 -0.43 3.74
CA ALA A 64 -10.92 0.87 3.19
C ALA A 64 -10.20 1.17 1.87
N ILE A 65 -8.88 0.97 1.83
CA ILE A 65 -8.06 1.15 0.62
C ILE A 65 -8.52 0.19 -0.47
N GLU A 66 -8.66 -1.11 -0.17
CA GLU A 66 -9.07 -2.10 -1.16
C GLU A 66 -10.45 -1.80 -1.74
N LYS A 67 -11.43 -1.49 -0.89
CA LYS A 67 -12.80 -1.21 -1.34
C LYS A 67 -12.83 -0.01 -2.27
N VAL A 68 -12.22 1.11 -1.87
CA VAL A 68 -12.20 2.33 -2.69
C VAL A 68 -11.49 2.08 -4.01
N GLN A 69 -10.36 1.36 -3.98
CA GLN A 69 -9.63 1.03 -5.19
C GLN A 69 -10.44 0.13 -6.13
N ASN A 70 -10.93 -1.00 -5.63
CA ASN A 70 -11.50 -2.06 -6.45
C ASN A 70 -12.94 -1.75 -6.93
N GLU A 71 -13.75 -1.10 -6.09
CA GLU A 71 -15.13 -0.78 -6.44
C GLU A 71 -15.26 0.50 -7.27
N TYR A 72 -14.33 1.45 -7.12
CA TYR A 72 -14.45 2.78 -7.72
C TYR A 72 -13.26 3.18 -8.58
N LEU A 73 -12.06 3.35 -8.00
CA LEU A 73 -10.93 3.93 -8.72
C LEU A 73 -10.44 3.05 -9.87
N LYS A 74 -10.63 1.73 -9.81
CA LYS A 74 -10.39 0.81 -10.94
C LYS A 74 -11.17 1.22 -12.21
N TRP A 75 -12.30 1.90 -12.05
CA TRP A 75 -13.19 2.34 -13.13
C TRP A 75 -13.15 3.85 -13.37
N TYR A 76 -12.09 4.53 -12.91
CA TYR A 76 -12.03 5.99 -12.91
C TYR A 76 -12.26 6.63 -14.28
N ASP A 77 -11.69 6.07 -15.35
CA ASP A 77 -11.85 6.58 -16.72
C ASP A 77 -13.31 6.47 -17.19
N VAL A 78 -14.03 5.40 -16.83
CA VAL A 78 -15.41 5.15 -17.23
C VAL A 78 -16.40 5.97 -16.40
N LEU A 79 -16.12 6.15 -15.12
CA LEU A 79 -17.00 6.82 -14.16
C LEU A 79 -16.66 8.30 -13.96
N GLY A 80 -15.62 8.82 -14.61
CA GLY A 80 -15.16 10.19 -14.43
C GLY A 80 -14.64 10.49 -13.02
N ILE A 81 -14.20 9.46 -12.28
CA ILE A 81 -13.73 9.60 -10.90
C ILE A 81 -12.39 10.32 -10.89
N LYS A 82 -12.30 11.36 -10.05
CA LYS A 82 -11.08 12.16 -9.88
C LYS A 82 -10.38 11.91 -8.55
N GLY A 83 -11.02 11.21 -7.62
CA GLY A 83 -10.46 10.80 -6.34
C GLY A 83 -11.49 9.96 -5.59
N GLY A 84 -11.04 9.15 -4.64
CA GLY A 84 -11.90 8.35 -3.78
C GLY A 84 -11.47 8.53 -2.33
N PHE A 85 -12.46 8.57 -1.44
CA PHE A 85 -12.25 8.86 -0.04
C PHE A 85 -12.80 7.75 0.86
N ALA A 86 -12.11 7.49 1.95
CA ALA A 86 -12.64 6.65 3.02
C ALA A 86 -12.42 7.27 4.39
N ILE A 87 -13.43 7.21 5.25
CA ILE A 87 -13.41 7.77 6.60
C ILE A 87 -13.31 6.63 7.59
N LEU A 88 -12.25 6.67 8.40
CA LEU A 88 -12.02 5.77 9.51
C LEU A 88 -12.49 6.41 10.81
N TYR A 89 -13.38 5.69 11.47
CA TYR A 89 -14.06 6.11 12.69
C TYR A 89 -13.20 5.78 13.90
N PRO A 90 -13.07 6.71 14.85
CA PRO A 90 -12.38 6.45 16.11
C PRO A 90 -13.06 5.31 16.86
N LYS A 91 -12.26 4.53 17.60
CA LYS A 91 -12.73 3.35 18.35
C LYS A 91 -14.00 3.60 19.19
N LYS A 92 -14.16 4.79 19.77
CA LYS A 92 -15.35 5.17 20.57
C LYS A 92 -16.66 5.12 19.79
N LEU A 93 -16.64 5.33 18.48
CA LEU A 93 -17.82 5.27 17.61
C LEU A 93 -18.04 3.87 17.01
N SER A 94 -17.19 2.90 17.35
CA SER A 94 -17.34 1.51 16.91
C SER A 94 -18.34 0.70 17.74
N THR A 95 -18.83 1.25 18.84
CA THR A 95 -19.85 0.63 19.70
C THR A 95 -21.23 1.26 19.47
N PRO A 96 -22.34 0.53 19.66
CA PRO A 96 -23.68 1.10 19.56
C PRO A 96 -23.85 2.25 20.56
N LEU A 97 -24.26 3.41 20.05
CA LEU A 97 -24.52 4.62 20.82
C LEU A 97 -25.86 5.22 20.37
N ARG A 98 -26.47 6.03 21.23
CA ARG A 98 -27.67 6.76 20.86
C ARG A 98 -27.34 7.85 19.83
N PRO A 99 -28.23 8.16 18.87
CA PRO A 99 -27.96 9.13 17.80
C PRO A 99 -27.60 10.55 18.28
N ASP A 100 -28.17 11.00 19.39
CA ASP A 100 -27.86 12.29 20.02
C ASP A 100 -26.40 12.34 20.52
N VAL A 101 -25.95 11.26 21.16
CA VAL A 101 -24.57 11.11 21.63
C VAL A 101 -23.60 10.99 20.45
N VAL A 102 -23.97 10.24 19.40
CA VAL A 102 -23.17 10.14 18.17
C VAL A 102 -22.97 11.52 17.56
N SER A 103 -24.04 12.31 17.47
CA SER A 103 -23.98 13.66 16.90
C SER A 103 -23.02 14.55 17.68
N GLU A 104 -23.09 14.56 19.01
CA GLU A 104 -22.17 15.33 19.85
C GLU A 104 -20.72 14.88 19.67
N LEU A 105 -20.48 13.57 19.67
CA LEU A 105 -19.13 13.00 19.55
C LEU A 105 -18.54 13.21 18.16
N ALA A 106 -19.34 13.25 17.10
CA ALA A 106 -18.88 13.47 15.74
C ALA A 106 -18.18 14.83 15.57
N TYR A 107 -18.60 15.86 16.30
CA TYR A 107 -17.96 17.17 16.29
C TYR A 107 -16.75 17.28 17.22
N LYS A 108 -16.51 16.31 18.10
CA LYS A 108 -15.44 16.35 19.13
C LYS A 108 -14.31 15.37 18.85
N LEU A 109 -14.61 14.21 18.29
CA LEU A 109 -13.62 13.16 18.03
C LEU A 109 -12.93 13.40 16.70
N LYS A 110 -11.68 12.94 16.62
CA LYS A 110 -10.92 12.95 15.37
C LYS A 110 -11.19 11.68 14.57
N PHE A 111 -11.42 11.86 13.29
CA PHE A 111 -11.55 10.85 12.25
C PHE A 111 -10.28 10.86 11.41
N LYS A 112 -10.01 9.75 10.73
CA LYS A 112 -8.99 9.70 9.68
C LYS A 112 -9.65 9.67 8.32
N LEU A 113 -9.24 10.54 7.42
CA LEU A 113 -9.69 10.57 6.03
C LEU A 113 -8.56 10.04 5.13
N ILE A 114 -8.79 8.89 4.52
CA ILE A 114 -7.94 8.36 3.47
C ILE A 114 -8.35 9.03 2.17
N ALA A 115 -7.39 9.64 1.48
CA ALA A 115 -7.56 10.21 0.14
C ALA A 115 -6.71 9.44 -0.87
N MET A 116 -7.37 8.94 -1.92
CA MET A 116 -6.76 8.11 -2.96
C MET A 116 -7.10 8.68 -4.33
N PHE A 117 -6.15 8.66 -5.26
CA PHE A 117 -6.32 9.32 -6.55
C PHE A 117 -5.96 8.40 -7.71
N PRO A 118 -6.68 8.47 -8.85
CA PRO A 118 -6.42 7.64 -10.01
C PRO A 118 -4.98 7.71 -10.50
N PRO A 119 -4.49 6.72 -11.26
CA PRO A 119 -3.08 6.69 -11.66
C PRO A 119 -2.64 7.84 -12.60
N LYS A 120 -3.58 8.50 -13.31
CA LYS A 120 -3.32 9.69 -14.13
C LYS A 120 -3.30 11.00 -13.32
N ASP A 121 -3.71 10.95 -12.06
CA ASP A 121 -3.73 12.11 -11.16
C ASP A 121 -2.37 12.23 -10.45
N LYS A 122 -1.82 13.45 -10.37
CA LYS A 122 -0.51 13.72 -9.75
C LYS A 122 -0.54 13.65 -8.23
N ARG A 123 -1.71 13.75 -7.60
CA ARG A 123 -1.86 13.71 -6.15
C ARG A 123 -1.49 12.34 -5.60
N ASN A 124 -0.79 12.36 -4.48
CA ASN A 124 -0.35 11.19 -3.75
C ASN A 124 -1.44 10.60 -2.85
N PHE A 125 -1.29 9.34 -2.48
CA PHE A 125 -2.00 8.77 -1.34
C PHE A 125 -1.66 9.54 -0.07
N THR A 126 -2.69 9.96 0.67
CA THR A 126 -2.50 10.74 1.89
C THR A 126 -3.62 10.47 2.88
N VAL A 127 -3.31 10.60 4.17
CA VAL A 127 -4.24 10.40 5.27
C VAL A 127 -4.27 11.66 6.12
N TYR A 128 -5.45 12.27 6.21
CA TYR A 128 -5.69 13.42 7.07
C TYR A 128 -6.32 12.99 8.39
N GLU A 129 -6.13 13.79 9.44
CA GLU A 129 -6.78 13.58 10.73
C GLU A 129 -7.46 14.88 11.19
N GLY A 130 -8.73 14.80 11.59
CA GLY A 130 -9.50 15.96 11.99
C GLY A 130 -10.88 15.61 12.54
N THR A 131 -11.53 16.57 13.16
CA THR A 131 -12.96 16.53 13.52
C THR A 131 -13.83 16.47 12.27
N LEU A 132 -15.11 16.11 12.40
CA LEU A 132 -16.00 16.01 11.23
C LEU A 132 -16.07 17.30 10.39
N PRO A 133 -16.13 18.52 10.97
CA PRO A 133 -16.03 19.76 10.18
C PRO A 133 -14.71 19.92 9.46
N GLU A 134 -13.57 19.65 10.11
CA GLU A 134 -12.24 19.75 9.49
C GLU A 134 -12.09 18.75 8.34
N ILE A 135 -12.62 17.52 8.50
CA ILE A 135 -12.69 16.54 7.42
C ILE A 135 -13.57 17.04 6.27
N ALA A 136 -14.68 17.72 6.57
CA ALA A 136 -15.53 18.31 5.54
C ALA A 136 -14.84 19.48 4.81
N ASP A 137 -14.02 20.28 5.51
CA ASP A 137 -13.18 21.32 4.89
C ASP A 137 -12.19 20.72 3.90
N ILE A 138 -11.46 19.67 4.31
CA ILE A 138 -10.49 18.97 3.47
C ILE A 138 -11.17 18.32 2.26
N LEU A 139 -12.31 17.65 2.46
CA LEU A 139 -13.09 17.08 1.36
C LEU A 139 -13.55 18.17 0.39
N ALA A 140 -14.06 19.30 0.90
CA ALA A 140 -14.53 20.40 0.07
C ALA A 140 -13.40 20.97 -0.80
N GLU A 141 -12.20 21.15 -0.24
CA GLU A 141 -11.02 21.55 -1.01
C GLU A 141 -10.76 20.57 -2.17
N HIS A 142 -10.66 19.27 -1.87
CA HIS A 142 -10.39 18.24 -2.88
C HIS A 142 -11.46 18.11 -3.96
N ILE A 143 -12.71 18.45 -3.64
CA ILE A 143 -13.87 18.24 -4.52
C ILE A 143 -14.18 19.48 -5.35
N LEU A 144 -14.04 20.68 -4.77
CA LEU A 144 -14.35 21.96 -5.41
C LEU A 144 -13.16 22.51 -6.18
N THR A 145 -11.99 22.51 -5.55
CA THR A 145 -10.75 23.09 -6.05
C THR A 145 -9.59 22.13 -5.82
N PRO A 146 -9.56 20.99 -6.55
CA PRO A 146 -8.58 19.94 -6.34
C PRO A 146 -7.14 20.50 -6.35
N PRO A 147 -6.34 20.28 -5.29
CA PRO A 147 -4.97 20.78 -5.25
C PRO A 147 -4.11 20.08 -6.30
N GLU A 148 -3.09 20.78 -6.84
CA GLU A 148 -2.19 20.18 -7.83
C GLU A 148 -1.27 19.11 -7.20
N TYR A 149 -0.93 19.28 -5.93
CA TYR A 149 -0.05 18.41 -5.17
C TYR A 149 -0.61 18.19 -3.76
N VAL A 150 -0.40 16.98 -3.25
CA VAL A 150 -0.60 16.65 -1.84
C VAL A 150 0.58 15.89 -1.32
N GLU A 151 0.97 16.22 -0.09
CA GLU A 151 2.05 15.52 0.59
C GLU A 151 1.64 14.06 0.85
N PRO A 152 2.46 13.08 0.46
CA PRO A 152 2.19 11.69 0.77
C PRO A 152 2.20 11.45 2.28
N SER A 153 1.57 10.36 2.73
CA SER A 153 1.67 9.89 4.12
C SER A 153 2.39 8.54 4.20
N PRO A 154 3.74 8.52 4.17
CA PRO A 154 4.54 7.30 4.05
C PRO A 154 4.31 6.32 5.19
N GLU A 155 4.02 6.83 6.39
CA GLU A 155 3.81 6.02 7.59
C GLU A 155 2.59 5.10 7.40
N TYR A 156 1.52 5.64 6.82
CA TYR A 156 0.30 4.89 6.51
C TYR A 156 0.48 3.93 5.33
N ILE A 157 1.33 4.27 4.36
CA ILE A 157 1.70 3.35 3.27
C ILE A 157 2.44 2.14 3.84
N ILE A 158 3.45 2.38 4.69
CA ILE A 158 4.20 1.31 5.37
C ILE A 158 3.27 0.49 6.27
N GLU A 159 2.38 1.13 7.02
CA GLU A 159 1.37 0.44 7.84
C GLU A 159 0.47 -0.48 7.00
N ALA A 160 -0.05 0.03 5.88
CA ALA A 160 -0.91 -0.74 4.97
C ALA A 160 -0.17 -1.92 4.35
N LEU A 161 1.08 -1.72 3.89
CA LEU A 161 1.89 -2.79 3.31
C LEU A 161 2.29 -3.86 4.35
N ARG A 162 2.60 -3.47 5.60
CA ARG A 162 2.84 -4.43 6.69
C ARG A 162 1.59 -5.24 7.03
N LYS A 163 0.42 -4.59 7.09
CA LYS A 163 -0.86 -5.30 7.26
C LYS A 163 -1.13 -6.25 6.09
N ALA A 164 -0.83 -5.84 4.86
CA ALA A 164 -0.91 -6.71 3.68
C ALA A 164 0.04 -7.92 3.79
N ALA A 165 1.28 -7.72 4.26
CA ALA A 165 2.20 -8.82 4.54
C ALA A 165 1.61 -9.79 5.58
N MET A 166 1.00 -9.29 6.66
CA MET A 166 0.34 -10.15 7.65
C MET A 166 -0.77 -11.00 7.02
N TYR A 167 -1.57 -10.43 6.10
CA TYR A 167 -2.59 -11.19 5.38
C TYR A 167 -1.95 -12.35 4.60
N ILE A 168 -0.86 -12.09 3.86
CA ILE A 168 -0.12 -13.15 3.15
C ILE A 168 0.46 -14.18 4.12
N THR A 169 1.04 -13.76 5.26
CA THR A 169 1.55 -14.67 6.29
C THR A 169 0.49 -15.69 6.71
N THR A 170 -0.78 -15.29 6.85
CA THR A 170 -1.85 -16.23 7.21
C THR A 170 -2.13 -17.28 6.13
N THR A 171 -1.92 -16.97 4.86
CA THR A 171 -2.12 -17.90 3.74
C THR A 171 -1.04 -18.97 3.66
N LEU A 172 0.14 -18.68 4.23
CA LEU A 172 1.33 -19.54 4.24
C LEU A 172 1.41 -20.44 5.49
N LYS A 173 0.39 -20.40 6.38
CA LYS A 173 0.42 -21.12 7.67
C LYS A 173 0.51 -22.65 7.55
N TYR A 174 0.13 -23.20 6.41
CA TYR A 174 0.12 -24.64 6.14
C TYR A 174 1.46 -25.16 5.60
N LEU A 175 2.39 -24.26 5.30
CA LEU A 175 3.69 -24.62 4.76
C LEU A 175 4.61 -25.15 5.86
N SER A 176 5.36 -26.19 5.50
CA SER A 176 6.39 -26.80 6.33
C SER A 176 7.75 -26.11 6.13
N GLY A 177 8.73 -26.41 6.99
CA GLY A 177 10.10 -25.91 6.81
C GLY A 177 10.72 -26.27 5.46
N LYS A 178 10.37 -27.44 4.91
CA LYS A 178 10.84 -27.89 3.58
C LYS A 178 10.27 -27.07 2.43
N ASP A 179 9.03 -26.60 2.57
CA ASP A 179 8.41 -25.73 1.57
C ASP A 179 9.13 -24.38 1.53
N PHE A 180 9.45 -23.81 2.69
CA PHE A 180 10.24 -22.59 2.78
C PHE A 180 11.68 -22.78 2.27
N GLU A 181 12.31 -23.92 2.52
CA GLU A 181 13.59 -24.26 1.91
C GLU A 181 13.53 -24.18 0.39
N ALA A 182 12.48 -24.76 -0.21
CA ALA A 182 12.32 -24.75 -1.65
C ALA A 182 12.09 -23.32 -2.19
N ILE A 183 11.29 -22.49 -1.50
CA ILE A 183 11.10 -21.07 -1.84
C ILE A 183 12.44 -20.32 -1.91
N PHE A 184 13.32 -20.54 -0.94
CA PHE A 184 14.62 -19.86 -0.82
C PHE A 184 15.79 -20.60 -1.49
N HIS A 185 15.52 -21.46 -2.47
CA HIS A 185 16.52 -22.18 -3.29
C HIS A 185 17.42 -23.16 -2.52
N GLY A 186 16.88 -23.80 -1.49
CA GLY A 186 17.52 -24.92 -0.79
C GLY A 186 18.34 -24.49 0.44
N LYS A 187 19.08 -25.45 1.00
CA LYS A 187 19.73 -25.32 2.33
C LYS A 187 20.86 -24.30 2.36
N ASP A 188 21.50 -24.04 1.23
CA ASP A 188 22.68 -23.18 1.16
C ASP A 188 22.38 -21.75 1.63
N VAL A 189 21.22 -21.17 1.29
CA VAL A 189 20.82 -19.85 1.79
C VAL A 189 20.66 -19.86 3.32
N PHE A 190 20.19 -20.95 3.90
CA PHE A 190 19.98 -21.07 5.34
C PHE A 190 21.28 -21.21 6.11
N GLU A 191 22.22 -21.99 5.58
CA GLU A 191 23.50 -22.25 6.24
C GLU A 191 24.50 -21.11 6.00
N SER A 192 24.54 -20.54 4.79
CA SER A 192 25.54 -19.52 4.41
C SER A 192 25.10 -18.08 4.69
N ILE A 193 23.82 -17.74 4.50
CA ILE A 193 23.31 -16.36 4.63
C ILE A 193 22.62 -16.16 5.98
N LEU A 194 21.72 -17.08 6.34
CA LEU A 194 20.92 -16.94 7.57
C LEU A 194 21.57 -17.59 8.80
N GLN A 195 22.61 -18.41 8.62
CA GLN A 195 23.37 -19.12 9.66
C GLN A 195 22.50 -19.96 10.61
N TYR A 196 21.39 -20.53 10.13
CA TYR A 196 20.53 -21.42 10.90
C TYR A 196 20.93 -22.89 10.70
N GLY A 197 21.10 -23.65 11.80
CA GLY A 197 21.31 -25.10 11.76
C GLY A 197 20.02 -25.88 11.43
N GLU A 198 20.16 -27.11 10.91
CA GLU A 198 19.01 -27.94 10.47
C GLU A 198 17.95 -28.21 11.55
N ARG A 199 18.34 -28.22 12.84
CA ARG A 199 17.44 -28.49 13.98
C ARG A 199 16.70 -27.25 14.51
N GLU A 200 17.05 -26.05 14.06
CA GLU A 200 16.52 -24.77 14.56
C GLU A 200 15.86 -23.93 13.46
N ARG A 201 15.28 -24.55 12.43
CA ARG A 201 14.66 -23.80 11.33
C ARG A 201 13.52 -22.91 11.84
N PRO A 202 13.61 -21.57 11.74
CA PRO A 202 12.63 -20.67 12.32
C PRO A 202 11.44 -20.51 11.37
N VAL A 203 10.58 -21.54 11.29
CA VAL A 203 9.44 -21.59 10.34
C VAL A 203 8.58 -20.32 10.37
N GLU A 204 8.31 -19.77 11.55
CA GLU A 204 7.55 -18.52 11.69
C GLU A 204 8.26 -17.32 11.06
N ALA A 205 9.57 -17.21 11.26
CA ALA A 205 10.37 -16.16 10.64
C ALA A 205 10.36 -16.32 9.11
N LEU A 206 10.55 -17.54 8.60
CA LEU A 206 10.56 -17.82 7.16
C LEU A 206 9.21 -17.55 6.49
N ARG A 207 8.12 -17.84 7.20
CA ARG A 207 6.77 -17.50 6.75
C ARG A 207 6.62 -15.99 6.59
N LEU A 208 7.09 -15.24 7.58
CA LEU A 208 7.06 -13.80 7.57
C LEU A 208 7.97 -13.21 6.47
N ALA A 209 9.19 -13.74 6.30
CA ALA A 209 10.10 -13.36 5.23
C ALA A 209 9.48 -13.58 3.85
N SER A 210 8.86 -14.74 3.64
CA SER A 210 8.19 -15.09 2.38
C SER A 210 7.04 -14.12 2.09
N ALA A 211 6.27 -13.75 3.11
CA ALA A 211 5.21 -12.76 2.97
C ALA A 211 5.75 -11.39 2.56
N TYR A 212 6.79 -10.88 3.24
CA TYR A 212 7.42 -9.61 2.86
C TYR A 212 8.09 -9.65 1.49
N LEU A 213 8.69 -10.78 1.11
CA LEU A 213 9.24 -11.00 -0.22
C LEU A 213 8.16 -10.87 -1.29
N LEU A 214 6.99 -11.48 -1.10
CA LEU A 214 5.88 -11.35 -2.05
C LEU A 214 5.35 -9.91 -2.10
N ILE A 215 5.22 -9.21 -0.96
CA ILE A 215 4.85 -7.79 -0.97
C ILE A 215 5.87 -6.96 -1.75
N ASN A 216 7.17 -7.20 -1.57
CA ASN A 216 8.22 -6.54 -2.34
C ASN A 216 8.12 -6.85 -3.84
N GLN A 217 7.91 -8.11 -4.22
CA GLN A 217 7.72 -8.51 -5.61
C GLN A 217 6.52 -7.78 -6.25
N LEU A 218 5.38 -7.73 -5.56
CA LEU A 218 4.17 -7.07 -6.04
C LEU A 218 4.34 -5.54 -6.12
N LEU A 219 4.93 -4.93 -5.09
CA LEU A 219 5.20 -3.49 -5.04
C LEU A 219 6.15 -3.07 -6.16
N PHE A 220 7.26 -3.79 -6.31
CA PHE A 220 8.26 -3.50 -7.34
C PHE A 220 7.70 -3.72 -8.74
N TYR A 221 6.98 -4.82 -8.95
CA TYR A 221 6.33 -5.08 -10.23
C TYR A 221 5.32 -3.98 -10.58
N HIS A 222 4.53 -3.54 -9.60
CA HIS A 222 3.57 -2.46 -9.81
C HIS A 222 4.28 -1.18 -10.26
N VAL A 223 5.32 -0.74 -9.55
CA VAL A 223 6.11 0.44 -9.92
C VAL A 223 6.68 0.31 -11.35
N LEU A 224 7.25 -0.84 -11.70
CA LEU A 224 7.76 -1.09 -13.07
C LEU A 224 6.65 -1.01 -14.12
N SER A 225 5.49 -1.62 -13.87
CA SER A 225 4.36 -1.61 -14.80
C SER A 225 3.81 -0.21 -15.06
N ARG A 226 3.95 0.69 -14.09
CA ARG A 226 3.52 2.09 -14.24
C ARG A 226 4.56 2.93 -14.98
N HIS A 227 5.85 2.69 -14.76
CA HIS A 227 6.94 3.41 -15.43
C HIS A 227 7.22 2.93 -16.86
N SER A 228 6.93 1.69 -17.18
CA SER A 228 7.19 1.10 -18.50
C SER A 228 6.05 0.15 -18.92
N PRO A 229 4.84 0.69 -19.17
CA PRO A 229 3.65 -0.11 -19.45
C PRO A 229 3.75 -0.96 -20.72
N ASP A 230 4.53 -0.50 -21.73
CA ASP A 230 4.75 -1.24 -22.97
C ASP A 230 5.58 -2.51 -22.76
N ARG A 231 6.37 -2.57 -21.67
CA ARG A 231 7.25 -3.69 -21.33
C ARG A 231 6.67 -4.58 -20.25
N PHE A 232 5.97 -3.99 -19.28
CA PHE A 232 5.46 -4.68 -18.11
C PHE A 232 3.95 -4.44 -18.00
N PRO A 233 3.11 -5.41 -18.40
CA PRO A 233 1.67 -5.24 -18.31
C PRO A 233 1.24 -5.13 -16.85
N GLU A 234 0.32 -4.22 -16.54
CA GLU A 234 -0.24 -4.10 -15.19
C GLU A 234 -1.00 -5.38 -14.80
N ILE A 235 -0.87 -5.82 -13.55
CA ILE A 235 -1.57 -7.01 -13.06
C ILE A 235 -3.09 -6.75 -13.04
N ASP A 236 -3.84 -7.41 -13.91
CA ASP A 236 -5.31 -7.38 -13.86
C ASP A 236 -5.83 -8.44 -12.89
N THR A 237 -6.33 -8.00 -11.73
CA THR A 237 -6.88 -8.86 -10.69
C THR A 237 -8.08 -9.68 -11.15
N ASN A 238 -8.78 -9.29 -12.22
CA ASN A 238 -9.85 -10.10 -12.80
C ASN A 238 -9.33 -11.35 -13.53
N LYS A 239 -8.08 -11.33 -14.00
CA LYS A 239 -7.46 -12.43 -14.74
C LYS A 239 -6.73 -13.43 -13.85
N ILE A 240 -6.47 -13.08 -12.59
CA ILE A 240 -5.83 -13.96 -11.61
C ILE A 240 -6.86 -14.99 -11.12
N LYS A 241 -6.63 -16.27 -11.45
CA LYS A 241 -7.48 -17.41 -11.05
C LYS A 241 -6.88 -18.17 -9.87
N ARG A 242 -5.57 -18.13 -9.73
CA ARG A 242 -4.80 -18.70 -8.61
C ARG A 242 -3.56 -17.83 -8.32
N PRO A 243 -3.00 -17.88 -7.11
CA PRO A 243 -1.83 -17.07 -6.76
C PRO A 243 -0.63 -17.26 -7.70
N SER A 244 -0.39 -18.49 -8.17
CA SER A 244 0.72 -18.80 -9.08
C SER A 244 0.64 -18.13 -10.46
N ASP A 245 -0.53 -17.60 -10.87
CA ASP A 245 -0.65 -16.84 -12.11
C ASP A 245 0.17 -15.54 -12.07
N LEU A 246 0.59 -15.07 -10.89
CA LEU A 246 1.54 -13.96 -10.74
C LEU A 246 2.90 -14.23 -11.37
N ASN A 247 3.30 -15.51 -11.46
CA ASN A 247 4.60 -15.87 -12.01
C ASN A 247 4.72 -15.55 -13.50
N ASP A 248 3.60 -15.46 -14.23
CA ASP A 248 3.61 -15.04 -15.63
C ASP A 248 4.04 -13.57 -15.77
N TYR A 249 3.69 -12.73 -14.79
CA TYR A 249 4.14 -11.34 -14.71
C TYR A 249 5.60 -11.26 -14.22
N PHE A 250 5.95 -12.00 -13.17
CA PHE A 250 7.29 -11.95 -12.57
C PHE A 250 8.40 -12.45 -13.50
N LYS A 251 8.12 -13.44 -14.35
CA LYS A 251 9.08 -13.95 -15.35
C LYS A 251 9.51 -12.90 -16.36
N ILE A 252 8.64 -11.94 -16.71
CA ILE A 252 8.97 -10.85 -17.65
C ILE A 252 10.13 -10.01 -17.08
N VAL A 253 10.13 -9.80 -15.76
CA VAL A 253 11.12 -8.97 -15.07
C VAL A 253 12.49 -9.65 -14.97
N LEU A 254 12.53 -10.99 -14.93
CA LEU A 254 13.78 -11.77 -14.89
C LEU A 254 14.65 -11.56 -16.15
N GLY A 255 14.05 -11.17 -17.28
CA GLY A 255 14.77 -10.84 -18.53
C GLY A 255 15.50 -9.50 -18.52
N VAL A 256 15.34 -8.67 -17.48
CA VAL A 256 15.82 -7.27 -17.46
C VAL A 256 16.91 -7.00 -16.42
N ASN A 257 17.15 -7.93 -15.47
CA ASN A 257 18.17 -7.90 -14.40
C ASN A 257 17.67 -7.70 -12.94
N TYR A 258 16.40 -8.02 -12.63
CA TYR A 258 15.91 -8.01 -11.24
C TYR A 258 15.82 -9.40 -10.60
N ARG A 259 16.78 -10.28 -10.94
CA ARG A 259 16.77 -11.68 -10.49
C ARG A 259 16.73 -11.80 -8.98
N THR A 260 17.45 -10.95 -8.24
CA THR A 260 17.55 -10.97 -6.78
C THR A 260 16.21 -10.92 -6.05
N ILE A 261 15.19 -10.29 -6.64
CA ILE A 261 13.85 -10.19 -6.03
C ILE A 261 12.90 -11.23 -6.62
N PHE A 262 12.96 -11.45 -7.94
CA PHE A 262 11.97 -12.27 -8.67
C PHE A 262 12.38 -13.73 -8.88
N SER A 263 13.57 -14.14 -8.43
CA SER A 263 14.02 -15.54 -8.56
C SER A 263 13.33 -16.49 -7.57
N TYR A 264 12.75 -15.96 -6.50
CA TYR A 264 12.05 -16.72 -5.48
C TYR A 264 10.57 -16.89 -5.84
N ASP A 265 10.06 -18.12 -5.81
CA ASP A 265 8.68 -18.42 -6.15
C ASP A 265 7.83 -18.58 -4.87
N VAL A 266 7.35 -17.46 -4.31
CA VAL A 266 6.42 -17.50 -3.17
C VAL A 266 4.99 -17.79 -3.64
N ALA A 267 4.61 -17.23 -4.79
CA ALA A 267 3.24 -17.24 -5.29
C ALA A 267 2.73 -18.67 -5.56
N SER A 268 3.58 -19.59 -6.04
CA SER A 268 3.19 -20.98 -6.27
C SER A 268 2.87 -21.78 -5.01
N TYR A 269 3.36 -21.34 -3.84
CA TYR A 269 3.15 -22.03 -2.58
C TYR A 269 1.90 -21.54 -1.83
N ILE A 270 1.26 -20.46 -2.29
CA ILE A 270 -0.01 -20.00 -1.73
C ILE A 270 -1.13 -20.89 -2.28
N PRO A 271 -1.93 -21.57 -1.43
CA PRO A 271 -3.02 -22.41 -1.91
C PRO A 271 -4.07 -21.61 -2.72
N PRO A 272 -4.66 -22.19 -3.79
CA PRO A 272 -5.65 -21.49 -4.62
C PRO A 272 -6.87 -20.96 -3.87
N GLY A 273 -7.22 -21.55 -2.73
CA GLY A 273 -8.28 -21.06 -1.84
C GLY A 273 -8.02 -19.67 -1.25
N PHE A 274 -6.79 -19.14 -1.36
CA PHE A 274 -6.40 -17.81 -0.90
C PHE A 274 -6.26 -16.76 -2.02
N THR A 275 -6.82 -17.05 -3.21
CA THR A 275 -6.72 -16.15 -4.38
C THR A 275 -7.27 -14.75 -4.09
N GLU A 276 -8.38 -14.64 -3.37
CA GLU A 276 -9.00 -13.34 -3.08
C GLU A 276 -8.16 -12.50 -2.11
N GLN A 277 -7.44 -13.12 -1.18
CA GLN A 277 -6.49 -12.46 -0.29
C GLN A 277 -5.32 -11.87 -1.09
N VAL A 278 -4.82 -12.61 -2.09
CA VAL A 278 -3.76 -12.12 -2.99
C VAL A 278 -4.27 -10.94 -3.84
N LYS A 279 -5.48 -11.03 -4.40
CA LYS A 279 -6.10 -9.92 -5.14
C LYS A 279 -6.32 -8.69 -4.27
N LEU A 280 -6.76 -8.87 -3.02
CA LEU A 280 -6.91 -7.79 -2.04
C LEU A 280 -5.59 -7.05 -1.87
N VAL A 281 -4.48 -7.78 -1.65
CA VAL A 281 -3.15 -7.18 -1.50
C VAL A 281 -2.73 -6.40 -2.75
N ILE A 282 -2.96 -6.95 -3.95
CA ILE A 282 -2.67 -6.25 -5.21
C ILE A 282 -3.48 -4.94 -5.30
N ASN A 283 -4.78 -4.99 -5.02
CA ASN A 283 -5.64 -3.81 -5.03
C ASN A 283 -5.22 -2.78 -3.97
N VAL A 284 -4.76 -3.20 -2.79
CA VAL A 284 -4.19 -2.29 -1.79
C VAL A 284 -2.97 -1.56 -2.37
N ILE A 285 -2.01 -2.28 -2.95
CA ILE A 285 -0.81 -1.67 -3.56
C ILE A 285 -1.19 -0.67 -4.65
N LYS A 286 -2.13 -1.02 -5.54
CA LYS A 286 -2.62 -0.09 -6.57
C LYS A 286 -3.29 1.14 -5.99
N GLY A 287 -4.02 0.99 -4.88
CA GLY A 287 -4.67 2.10 -4.19
C GLY A 287 -3.69 3.06 -3.50
N LEU A 288 -2.56 2.53 -3.01
CA LEU A 288 -1.49 3.32 -2.43
C LEU A 288 -0.72 4.14 -3.49
N ALA A 289 -0.76 3.72 -4.75
CA ALA A 289 -0.09 4.35 -5.90
C ALA A 289 1.36 4.80 -5.61
N PRO A 290 2.23 3.88 -5.10
CA PRO A 290 3.58 4.21 -4.65
C PRO A 290 4.50 4.71 -5.75
N GLU A 291 4.18 4.48 -7.03
CA GLU A 291 4.93 5.00 -8.17
C GLU A 291 4.91 6.52 -8.29
N LYS A 292 3.94 7.19 -7.65
CA LYS A 292 3.80 8.66 -7.68
C LYS A 292 4.75 9.34 -6.69
N ILE A 293 5.30 8.57 -5.77
CA ILE A 293 6.16 9.04 -4.69
C ILE A 293 7.58 9.21 -5.23
N GLY A 294 8.26 10.29 -4.81
CA GLY A 294 9.64 10.55 -5.19
C GLY A 294 10.57 9.38 -4.83
N GLY A 295 11.61 9.17 -5.65
CA GLY A 295 12.47 7.98 -5.57
C GLY A 295 13.13 7.74 -4.20
N ASP A 296 13.51 8.81 -3.49
CA ASP A 296 14.06 8.69 -2.13
C ASP A 296 13.05 8.10 -1.15
N LEU A 297 11.82 8.61 -1.18
CA LEU A 297 10.78 8.18 -0.27
C LEU A 297 10.27 6.77 -0.62
N LEU A 298 10.24 6.41 -1.90
CA LEU A 298 10.01 5.04 -2.33
C LEU A 298 11.09 4.09 -1.80
N GLY A 299 12.37 4.49 -1.85
CA GLY A 299 13.47 3.75 -1.24
C GLY A 299 13.27 3.53 0.27
N THR A 300 12.84 4.56 0.99
CA THR A 300 12.49 4.46 2.42
C THR A 300 11.35 3.47 2.66
N ILE A 301 10.31 3.46 1.83
CA ILE A 301 9.20 2.49 1.95
C ILE A 301 9.72 1.05 1.81
N PHE A 302 10.59 0.77 0.83
CA PHE A 302 11.20 -0.56 0.67
C PHE A 302 12.06 -0.95 1.88
N HIS A 303 12.86 -0.02 2.39
CA HIS A 303 13.72 -0.22 3.55
C HIS A 303 12.93 -0.46 4.84
N ASP A 304 11.87 0.34 5.05
CA ASP A 304 11.07 0.32 6.27
C ASP A 304 9.88 -0.64 6.24
N LEU A 305 9.63 -1.30 5.10
CA LEU A 305 8.61 -2.33 5.00
C LEU A 305 8.82 -3.42 6.07
N VAL A 306 10.04 -3.95 6.18
CA VAL A 306 10.38 -4.97 7.18
C VAL A 306 10.62 -4.29 8.55
N PRO A 307 9.85 -4.63 9.60
CA PRO A 307 10.03 -4.07 10.94
C PRO A 307 11.41 -4.35 11.52
N PHE A 308 11.93 -3.41 12.31
CA PHE A 308 13.29 -3.50 12.87
C PHE A 308 13.55 -4.80 13.65
N ASP A 309 12.59 -5.22 14.49
CA ASP A 309 12.70 -6.45 15.30
C ASP A 309 12.76 -7.74 14.45
N GLU A 310 12.26 -7.67 13.22
CA GLU A 310 12.24 -8.79 12.29
C GLU A 310 13.48 -8.81 11.39
N ARG A 311 14.10 -7.66 11.11
CA ARG A 311 15.29 -7.55 10.25
C ARG A 311 16.45 -8.44 10.68
N LYS A 312 16.70 -8.53 12.00
CA LYS A 312 17.77 -9.38 12.56
C LYS A 312 17.55 -10.86 12.26
N LYS A 313 16.31 -11.33 12.20
CA LYS A 313 15.96 -12.73 11.90
C LYS A 313 16.21 -13.09 10.43
N PHE A 314 16.33 -12.08 9.56
CA PHE A 314 16.52 -12.26 8.11
C PHE A 314 17.89 -11.82 7.63
N ALA A 315 18.83 -11.51 8.55
CA ALA A 315 20.11 -10.89 8.24
C ALA A 315 19.99 -9.63 7.35
N ALA A 316 18.85 -8.93 7.42
CA ALA A 316 18.55 -7.75 6.62
C ALA A 316 19.10 -6.50 7.32
N PHE A 317 20.43 -6.36 7.35
CA PHE A 317 21.07 -5.17 7.88
C PHE A 317 20.97 -4.03 6.87
N TYR A 318 20.57 -2.87 7.35
CA TYR A 318 20.48 -1.68 6.52
C TYR A 318 21.32 -0.55 7.10
N THR A 319 22.00 0.16 6.19
CA THR A 319 22.72 1.39 6.50
C THR A 319 21.76 2.56 6.41
N ASN A 320 21.74 3.43 7.43
CA ASN A 320 20.94 4.64 7.41
C ASN A 320 21.29 5.48 6.16
N VAL A 321 20.26 5.94 5.43
CA VAL A 321 20.43 6.65 4.15
C VAL A 321 21.27 7.92 4.30
N LEU A 322 21.05 8.72 5.35
CA LEU A 322 21.81 9.96 5.58
C LEU A 322 23.27 9.66 5.90
N ALA A 323 23.54 8.58 6.63
CA ALA A 323 24.91 8.14 6.91
C ALA A 323 25.61 7.66 5.63
N ALA A 324 24.91 6.90 4.78
CA ALA A 324 25.44 6.44 3.50
C ALA A 324 25.77 7.59 2.56
N GLU A 325 24.86 8.58 2.46
CA GLU A 325 25.10 9.82 1.70
C GLU A 325 26.31 10.57 2.28
N LEU A 326 26.34 10.85 3.58
CA LEU A 326 27.48 11.55 4.20
C LEU A 326 28.83 10.87 3.89
N LEU A 327 28.91 9.56 4.05
CA LEU A 327 30.12 8.79 3.75
C LEU A 327 30.51 8.86 2.27
N ALA A 328 29.54 8.71 1.36
CA ALA A 328 29.80 8.81 -0.08
C ALA A 328 30.31 10.21 -0.47
N TRP A 329 29.69 11.26 0.07
CA TRP A 329 30.06 12.66 -0.18
C TRP A 329 31.44 13.03 0.35
N LEU A 330 31.88 12.42 1.46
CA LEU A 330 33.22 12.60 2.02
C LEU A 330 34.29 11.75 1.31
N SER A 331 33.92 10.62 0.72
CA SER A 331 34.89 9.62 0.24
C SER A 331 35.09 9.62 -1.28
N ILE A 332 34.17 10.21 -2.05
CA ILE A 332 34.17 10.18 -3.51
C ILE A 332 34.30 11.60 -4.05
N GLU A 333 35.43 11.86 -4.71
CA GLU A 333 35.78 13.16 -5.30
C GLU A 333 35.91 13.13 -6.84
N ASP A 334 35.81 11.94 -7.46
CA ASP A 334 35.90 11.74 -8.92
C ASP A 334 34.68 10.97 -9.45
N ALA A 335 34.05 11.49 -10.51
CA ALA A 335 32.92 10.88 -11.21
C ALA A 335 33.26 9.52 -11.84
N GLU A 336 34.55 9.23 -12.10
CA GLU A 336 35.00 7.95 -12.66
C GLU A 336 35.53 6.96 -11.61
N ALA A 337 35.52 7.34 -10.32
CA ALA A 337 35.99 6.48 -9.24
C ALA A 337 35.29 5.11 -9.23
N LYS A 338 36.07 4.02 -9.13
CA LYS A 338 35.52 2.67 -8.98
C LYS A 338 35.22 2.41 -7.50
N VAL A 339 33.96 2.12 -7.19
CA VAL A 339 33.48 1.90 -5.82
C VAL A 339 33.04 0.45 -5.68
N ALA A 340 33.48 -0.20 -4.60
CA ALA A 340 33.07 -1.55 -4.24
C ALA A 340 32.67 -1.60 -2.77
N ASP A 341 31.58 -2.31 -2.48
CA ASP A 341 31.13 -2.63 -1.13
C ASP A 341 31.06 -4.16 -1.01
N PHE A 342 31.97 -4.73 -0.24
CA PHE A 342 32.09 -6.19 -0.05
C PHE A 342 31.14 -6.73 1.03
N ALA A 343 30.40 -5.85 1.70
CA ALA A 343 29.37 -6.19 2.67
C ALA A 343 28.08 -5.42 2.35
N VAL A 344 27.74 -5.39 1.05
CA VAL A 344 26.75 -4.48 0.43
C VAL A 344 25.39 -4.46 1.10
N GLY A 345 24.95 -5.54 1.74
CA GLY A 345 23.65 -5.63 2.39
C GLY A 345 22.52 -5.21 1.45
N SER A 346 21.77 -4.18 1.86
CA SER A 346 20.70 -3.57 1.05
C SER A 346 21.16 -2.66 -0.09
N GLY A 347 22.46 -2.39 -0.22
CA GLY A 347 23.05 -1.59 -1.29
C GLY A 347 23.03 -0.08 -1.05
N GLY A 348 22.64 0.39 0.13
CA GLY A 348 22.52 1.82 0.44
C GLY A 348 23.79 2.63 0.16
N LEU A 349 24.97 2.11 0.51
CA LEU A 349 26.26 2.76 0.23
C LEU A 349 26.57 2.85 -1.27
N LEU A 350 26.25 1.82 -2.06
CA LEU A 350 26.47 1.85 -3.51
C LEU A 350 25.50 2.81 -4.22
N VAL A 351 24.27 2.92 -3.73
CA VAL A 351 23.29 3.90 -4.24
C VAL A 351 23.75 5.32 -3.93
N ALA A 352 24.20 5.59 -2.70
CA ALA A 352 24.77 6.88 -2.31
C ALA A 352 26.02 7.21 -3.14
N ALA A 353 26.91 6.23 -3.35
CA ALA A 353 28.07 6.39 -4.21
C ALA A 353 27.70 6.75 -5.64
N TYR A 354 26.71 6.07 -6.23
CA TYR A 354 26.20 6.40 -7.56
C TYR A 354 25.69 7.84 -7.64
N ARG A 355 24.91 8.29 -6.65
CA ARG A 355 24.36 9.65 -6.60
C ARG A 355 25.46 10.71 -6.49
N ARG A 356 26.47 10.47 -5.65
CA ARG A 356 27.63 11.34 -5.51
C ARG A 356 28.43 11.41 -6.81
N LYS A 357 28.73 10.28 -7.44
CA LYS A 357 29.42 10.23 -8.73
C LYS A 357 28.66 10.97 -9.84
N ARG A 358 27.32 10.91 -9.84
CA ARG A 358 26.47 11.63 -10.80
C ARG A 358 26.43 13.15 -10.56
N HIS A 359 26.75 13.59 -9.35
CA HIS A 359 26.78 15.01 -8.99
C HIS A 359 28.11 15.69 -9.35
N LEU A 360 29.20 14.94 -9.31
CA LEU A 360 30.51 15.33 -9.83
C LEU A 360 30.49 15.35 -11.36
#